data_AF-A0A945XRS3-F1
#
_entry.id   AF-A0A945XRS3-F1
#
_cell.length_a   1.000
_cell.length_b   1.000
_cell.length_c   1.000
_cell.angle_alpha   90.00
_cell.angle_beta   90.00
_cell.angle_gamma   90.00
#
_symmetry.space_group_name_H-M   'P 1'
#
loop_
_entity.id
_entity.type
_entity.pdbx_description
1 polymer ?
#
loop_
_entity_poly.entity_id
_entity_poly.type
_entity_poly.pdbx_seq_one_letter_code
_entity_poly.pdbx_strand_id
1 'polypeptide(L)'
;TAPFVGHNLLSIPPDHHGRAIMQFGKNHAYMEGENVVIHQPDRAAEQYLYASKTLTPTTLQQDIARKALIWASLPGVLYREELYTPNSGAAQLP
;
A
#
# COMPACT_ATOMS: atom_id res chain seq x y z
N THR A 1 18.35 12.60 1.46
CA THR A 1 17.21 12.06 0.69
C THR A 1 16.27 11.36 1.65
N ALA A 2 14.99 11.74 1.69
CA ALA A 2 14.01 11.07 2.55
C ALA A 2 13.49 9.80 1.84
N PRO A 3 13.27 8.69 2.57
CA PRO A 3 12.94 7.39 1.99
C PRO A 3 11.46 7.28 1.58
N PHE A 4 10.97 8.19 0.74
CA PHE A 4 9.57 8.21 0.31
C PHE A 4 9.23 6.97 -0.52
N VAL A 5 8.20 6.22 -0.09
CA VAL A 5 7.69 5.03 -0.78
C VAL A 5 6.58 5.35 -1.80
N GLY A 6 6.27 6.63 -1.99
CA GLY A 6 5.29 7.12 -2.97
C GLY A 6 5.85 7.19 -4.39
N HIS A 7 4.97 7.36 -5.38
CA HIS A 7 5.37 7.56 -6.77
C HIS A 7 5.39 9.04 -7.15
N ASN A 8 6.37 9.43 -7.96
CA ASN A 8 6.34 10.72 -8.64
C ASN A 8 5.35 10.67 -9.81
N LEU A 9 4.16 11.27 -9.63
CA LEU A 9 3.09 11.26 -10.63
C LEU A 9 3.48 11.90 -11.97
N LEU A 10 4.47 12.80 -11.99
CA LEU A 10 4.95 13.45 -13.22
C LEU A 10 5.83 12.54 -14.08
N SER A 11 6.19 11.35 -13.57
CA SER A 11 7.08 10.40 -14.24
C SER A 11 6.44 9.02 -14.42
N ILE A 12 5.12 8.90 -14.21
CA ILE A 12 4.41 7.64 -14.35
C ILE A 12 4.01 7.41 -15.82
N PRO A 13 4.32 6.23 -16.41
CA PRO A 13 3.86 5.86 -17.74
C PRO A 13 2.31 5.77 -17.83
N PRO A 14 1.69 6.09 -18.98
CA PRO A 14 0.23 6.08 -19.13
C PRO A 14 -0.45 4.73 -18.85
N ASP A 15 0.28 3.62 -19.03
CA ASP A 15 -0.17 2.24 -18.83
C ASP A 15 0.00 1.74 -17.39
N HIS A 16 0.51 2.58 -16.48
CA HIS A 16 0.70 2.19 -15.09
C HIS A 16 -0.63 2.20 -14.33
N HIS A 17 -1.12 1.02 -13.94
CA HIS A 17 -2.36 0.85 -13.17
C HIS A 17 -2.40 1.60 -11.82
N GLY A 18 -1.22 1.91 -11.25
CA GLY A 18 -1.11 2.56 -9.95
C GLY A 18 -1.51 1.66 -8.78
N ARG A 19 -1.37 2.19 -7.57
CA ARG A 19 -1.85 1.54 -6.34
C ARG A 19 -2.46 2.54 -5.37
N ALA A 20 -3.34 2.05 -4.51
CA ALA A 20 -3.80 2.77 -3.32
C ALA A 20 -3.64 1.91 -2.07
N ILE A 21 -3.30 2.56 -0.95
CA ILE A 21 -3.19 1.93 0.37
C ILE A 21 -4.08 2.73 1.30
N MET A 22 -4.99 2.04 1.99
CA MET A 22 -6.00 2.68 2.83
C MET A 22 -6.10 1.96 4.17
N GLN A 23 -6.25 2.74 5.24
CA GLN A 23 -6.48 2.25 6.60
C GLN A 23 -7.80 2.81 7.11
N PHE A 24 -8.69 1.94 7.59
CA PHE A 24 -9.94 2.33 8.24
C PHE A 24 -10.11 1.57 9.56
N GLY A 25 -9.90 2.26 10.68
CA GLY A 25 -9.79 1.59 11.98
C GLY A 25 -8.67 0.55 11.96
N LYS A 26 -9.00 -0.72 12.22
CA LYS A 26 -8.04 -1.84 12.16
C LYS A 26 -7.98 -2.52 10.78
N ASN A 27 -8.80 -2.10 9.83
CA ASN A 27 -8.86 -2.71 8.51
C ASN A 27 -7.85 -2.05 7.57
N HIS A 28 -7.10 -2.88 6.85
CA HIS A 28 -6.14 -2.45 5.85
C HIS A 28 -6.61 -2.88 4.47
N ALA A 29 -6.60 -1.96 3.51
CA ALA A 29 -6.91 -2.25 2.12
C ALA A 29 -5.74 -1.87 1.20
N TYR A 30 -5.39 -2.78 0.30
CA TYR A 30 -4.44 -2.57 -0.78
C TYR A 30 -5.17 -2.73 -2.11
N MET A 31 -5.07 -1.72 -2.98
CA MET A 31 -5.67 -1.72 -4.31
C MET A 31 -4.60 -1.58 -5.38
N GLU A 32 -4.69 -2.39 -6.44
CA GLU A 32 -3.84 -2.33 -7.63
C GLU A 32 -4.68 -2.58 -8.87
N GLY A 33 -4.80 -1.57 -9.74
CA GLY A 33 -5.83 -1.56 -10.78
C GLY A 33 -7.22 -1.72 -10.14
N GLU A 34 -7.98 -2.72 -10.60
CA GLU A 34 -9.31 -3.03 -10.06
C GLU A 34 -9.28 -4.03 -8.89
N ASN A 35 -8.13 -4.62 -8.58
CA ASN A 35 -8.03 -5.64 -7.54
C ASN A 35 -7.83 -5.00 -6.18
N VAL A 36 -8.68 -5.36 -5.21
CA VAL A 36 -8.61 -4.86 -3.84
C VAL A 36 -8.48 -6.04 -2.89
N VAL A 37 -7.44 -6.05 -2.06
CA VAL A 37 -7.28 -7.00 -0.96
C VAL A 37 -7.55 -6.27 0.35
N ILE A 38 -8.42 -6.84 1.19
CA ILE A 38 -8.75 -6.32 2.51
C ILE A 38 -8.26 -7.32 3.57
N HIS A 39 -7.48 -6.80 4.51
CA HIS A 39 -7.11 -7.48 5.75
C HIS A 39 -7.94 -6.92 6.90
N GLN A 40 -8.56 -7.82 7.66
CA GLN A 40 -9.28 -7.51 8.88
C GLN A 40 -8.66 -8.33 10.02
N PRO A 41 -8.64 -7.81 11.26
CA PRO A 41 -8.19 -8.59 12.41
C PRO A 41 -8.94 -9.92 12.51
N ASP A 42 -8.20 -10.98 12.84
CA ASP A 42 -8.74 -12.32 13.12
C ASP A 42 -9.54 -12.94 11.95
N ARG A 43 -9.29 -12.48 10.72
CA ARG A 43 -9.93 -12.99 9.50
C ARG A 43 -8.89 -13.28 8.43
N ALA A 44 -9.20 -14.23 7.55
CA ALA A 44 -8.45 -14.44 6.34
C ALA A 44 -8.53 -13.19 5.44
N ALA A 45 -7.49 -12.98 4.62
CA ALA A 45 -7.53 -11.95 3.59
C ALA A 45 -8.64 -12.24 2.58
N GLU A 46 -9.34 -11.20 2.14
CA GLU A 46 -10.39 -11.30 1.13
C GLU A 46 -10.04 -10.41 -0.05
N GLN A 47 -10.35 -10.87 -1.27
CA GLN A 47 -10.15 -10.11 -2.49
C GLN A 47 -11.48 -9.72 -3.11
N TYR A 48 -11.47 -8.52 -3.69
CA TYR A 48 -12.60 -7.92 -4.37
C TYR A 48 -12.14 -7.32 -5.70
N LEU A 49 -13.05 -7.26 -6.66
CA LEU A 49 -12.96 -6.41 -7.83
C LEU A 49 -13.69 -5.10 -7.53
N TYR A 50 -13.03 -3.97 -7.78
CA TYR A 50 -13.59 -2.64 -7.63
C TYR A 50 -14.03 -2.10 -8.98
N ALA A 51 -15.33 -1.95 -9.15
CA ALA A 51 -15.94 -1.33 -10.32
C ALA A 51 -17.15 -0.50 -9.90
N SER A 52 -17.34 0.66 -10.53
CA SER A 52 -18.52 1.50 -10.29
C SER A 52 -18.79 1.80 -8.81
N LYS A 53 -17.73 2.08 -8.05
CA LYS A 53 -17.75 2.36 -6.60
C LYS A 53 -18.24 1.20 -5.73
N THR A 54 -18.25 0.00 -6.25
CA THR A 54 -18.71 -1.21 -5.56
C THR A 54 -17.59 -2.24 -5.53
N LEU A 55 -17.53 -3.00 -4.44
CA LEU A 55 -16.63 -4.14 -4.27
C LEU A 55 -17.41 -5.43 -4.50
N THR A 56 -16.97 -6.23 -5.47
CA THR A 56 -17.54 -7.56 -5.75
C THR A 56 -16.53 -8.63 -5.33
N PRO A 57 -16.90 -9.56 -4.42
CA PRO A 57 -15.99 -10.62 -3.99
C PRO A 57 -15.47 -11.44 -5.18
N THR A 58 -14.19 -11.82 -5.11
CA THR A 58 -13.56 -12.70 -6.11
C THR A 58 -12.62 -13.70 -5.44
N THR A 59 -12.09 -14.64 -6.21
CA THR A 59 -11.10 -15.61 -5.71
C THR A 59 -9.82 -14.89 -5.32
N LEU A 60 -9.34 -15.14 -4.10
CA LEU A 60 -8.09 -14.57 -3.59
C LEU A 60 -6.88 -15.10 -4.37
N GLN A 61 -6.19 -14.18 -5.03
CA GLN A 61 -4.91 -14.44 -5.68
C GLN A 61 -3.77 -14.27 -4.67
N GLN A 62 -2.92 -15.28 -4.56
CA GLN A 62 -1.90 -15.34 -3.50
C GLN A 62 -0.83 -14.25 -3.63
N ASP A 63 -0.49 -13.84 -4.86
CA ASP A 63 0.58 -12.86 -5.08
C ASP A 63 0.18 -11.44 -4.64
N ILE A 64 -1.05 -11.02 -4.97
CA ILE A 64 -1.57 -9.72 -4.51
C ILE A 64 -1.86 -9.76 -3.00
N ALA A 65 -2.30 -10.89 -2.45
CA ALA A 65 -2.47 -11.06 -1.00
C ALA A 65 -1.15 -10.86 -0.25
N ARG A 66 -0.06 -11.49 -0.73
CA ARG A 66 1.28 -11.31 -0.17
C ARG A 66 1.73 -9.85 -0.25
N LYS A 67 1.54 -9.20 -1.40
CA LYS A 67 1.90 -7.79 -1.61
C LYS A 67 1.13 -6.86 -0.67
N ALA A 68 -0.17 -7.08 -0.51
CA ALA A 68 -1.03 -6.35 0.40
C ALA A 68 -0.57 -6.51 1.86
N LEU A 69 -0.19 -7.73 2.28
CA LEU A 69 0.33 -7.98 3.63
C LEU A 69 1.66 -7.26 3.90
N ILE A 70 2.55 -7.19 2.91
CA ILE A 70 3.80 -6.41 2.99
C ILE A 70 3.47 -4.95 3.26
N TRP A 71 2.56 -4.35 2.49
CA TRP A 71 2.16 -2.95 2.66
C TRP A 71 1.44 -2.69 4.00
N ALA A 72 0.66 -3.64 4.49
CA ALA A 72 0.03 -3.55 5.82
C ALA A 72 1.06 -3.50 6.95
N SER A 73 2.13 -4.29 6.81
CA SER A 73 3.16 -4.44 7.86
C SER A 73 4.25 -3.38 7.78
N LEU A 74 4.49 -2.83 6.59
CA LEU A 74 5.62 -1.96 6.28
C LEU A 74 5.74 -0.76 7.24
N PRO A 75 4.69 0.03 7.55
CA PRO A 75 4.81 1.16 8.46
C PRO A 75 5.30 0.76 9.86
N GLY A 76 4.81 -0.37 10.38
CA GLY A 76 5.22 -0.88 11.69
C GLY A 76 6.67 -1.35 11.72
N VAL A 77 7.14 -1.99 10.65
CA VAL A 77 8.56 -2.36 10.50
C VAL A 77 9.43 -1.13 10.39
N LEU A 78 9.12 -0.20 9.48
CA LEU A 78 9.91 1.02 9.27
C LEU A 78 10.02 1.86 10.54
N TYR A 79 8.94 1.94 11.33
CA TYR A 79 8.94 2.64 12.62
C TYR A 79 9.83 1.93 13.66
N ARG A 80 9.60 0.63 13.87
CA ARG A 80 10.30 -0.14 14.90
C ARG A 80 11.81 -0.21 14.67
N GLU A 81 12.22 -0.28 13.41
CA GLU A 81 13.64 -0.38 13.02
C GLU A 81 14.28 1.00 12.72
N GLU A 82 13.57 2.11 12.97
CA GLU A 82 14.05 3.50 12.71
C GLU A 82 14.53 3.78 11.27
N LEU A 83 13.98 3.04 10.30
CA LEU A 83 14.39 3.10 8.88
C LEU A 83 13.75 4.27 8.11
N TYR A 84 12.76 4.95 8.70
CA TYR A 84 12.10 6.11 8.10
C TYR A 84 12.55 7.43 8.74
N THR A 85 13.87 7.60 8.88
CA THR A 85 14.48 8.81 9.43
C THR A 85 14.99 9.71 8.31
N PRO A 86 14.68 11.02 8.33
CA PRO A 86 15.43 11.97 7.52
C PRO A 86 16.86 11.93 8.01
N ASN A 87 17.80 11.56 7.14
CA ASN A 87 19.22 11.57 7.49
C ASN A 87 19.60 13.00 7.94
N SER A 88 19.99 13.19 9.20
CA SER A 88 20.28 14.51 9.81
C SER A 88 21.49 15.26 9.21
N GLY A 89 22.07 14.75 8.11
CA GLY A 89 23.22 15.31 7.40
C GLY A 89 22.91 16.05 6.09
N ALA A 90 21.64 16.26 5.73
CA ALA A 90 21.30 17.02 4.53
C ALA A 90 21.24 18.52 4.83
N ALA A 91 22.37 19.17 4.54
CA ALA A 91 22.56 20.59 4.21
C ALA A 91 21.37 21.52 4.47
N GLN A 92 21.59 22.43 5.42
CA GLN A 92 20.91 23.72 5.53
C GLN A 92 20.84 24.35 4.13
N LEU A 93 19.63 24.48 3.60
CA LEU A 93 19.39 25.19 2.35
C LEU A 93 19.75 26.68 2.55
N PRO A 94 20.36 27.34 1.55
CA PRO A 94 20.77 28.74 1.63
C PRO A 94 19.57 29.69 1.83
#